data_AF-A0A645CFX0-F1
#
_entry.id   AF-A0A645CFX0-F1
#
_cell.length_a   1.000
_cell.length_b   1.000
_cell.length_c   1.000
_cell.angle_alpha   90.00
_cell.angle_beta   90.00
_cell.angle_gamma   90.00
#
_symmetry.space_group_name_H-M   'P 1'
#
loop_
_entity.id
_entity.type
_entity.pdbx_description
1 polymer ?
#
loop_
_entity_poly.entity_id
_entity_poly.type
_entity_poly.pdbx_seq_one_letter_code
_entity_poly.pdbx_strand_id
1 'polypeptide(L)'
;MDALISYYLPKEKKYHIRNVLYSFQLQNKKIISAFRLSANDGFWSGIFASDQIGIIRKKKQSEATLDHTLPGNPFHYSGSLPDWLEMRTRVEGQYLVPLKCGLIVGNRYTPVKSEENPVALFSLFSHYRMLAARDEDTFLRKLAMEKAAFTESVFQRLAERGEFRYPFTASQKEWYWHLLSRQLSIGEKRFLLEEFSRNNFHTMNQFYENSLKDEAVYALAGRIWVEMDRSRFEQLMESWLENEELWPWAIKQSEHLTESKICLDKMIKLFKSPSQQIDVKYFIPALCASFPQGSSEIKAILTAGDSNKMSLDLYNRIADGIYRTSSSAYTNELLVFLKNNRDNLQLKQSIAYPKILLYLHRANCQSGNRLLIEYLEGVNRIPDSIIGQQFLILFRNVNPLCLSLDDALSILKTKSGIDK
;
A
#
# COMPACT_ATOMS: atom_id res chain seq x y z
N MET A 1 -5.69 30.14 10.55
CA MET A 1 -4.98 29.85 11.81
C MET A 1 -3.87 28.88 11.48
N ASP A 2 -2.64 29.33 11.65
CA ASP A 2 -1.43 28.72 11.12
C ASP A 2 -1.16 27.38 11.80
N ALA A 3 -1.18 26.28 11.03
CA ALA A 3 -0.58 25.01 11.43
C ALA A 3 0.95 25.10 11.29
N LEU A 4 1.51 26.12 11.93
CA LEU A 4 2.86 26.14 12.46
C LEU A 4 2.67 25.95 13.95
N ILE A 5 3.42 25.05 14.58
CA ILE A 5 3.58 25.12 16.04
C ILE A 5 4.28 26.47 16.32
N SER A 6 3.48 27.52 16.45
CA SER A 6 3.88 28.85 16.88
C SER A 6 3.74 28.86 18.39
N TYR A 7 4.86 28.83 19.12
CA TYR A 7 4.82 29.08 20.55
C TYR A 7 4.40 30.54 20.79
N TYR A 8 3.31 30.76 21.52
CA TYR A 8 3.04 32.03 22.19
C TYR A 8 3.76 32.03 23.54
N LEU A 9 4.86 32.78 23.63
CA LEU A 9 5.39 33.27 24.90
C LEU A 9 4.97 34.74 25.04
N PRO A 10 4.39 35.17 26.19
CA PRO A 10 4.12 36.57 26.43
C PRO A 10 5.46 37.31 26.47
N LYS A 11 5.64 38.25 25.53
CA LYS A 11 6.87 38.99 25.15
C LYS A 11 7.74 38.28 24.10
N GLU A 12 7.35 38.52 22.85
CA GLU A 12 8.20 38.67 21.65
C GLU A 12 9.38 37.69 21.47
N LYS A 13 9.10 36.54 20.84
CA LYS A 13 9.84 35.91 19.72
C LYS A 13 9.29 34.50 19.48
N LYS A 14 8.67 34.27 18.30
CA LYS A 14 8.29 32.93 17.84
C LYS A 14 9.57 32.16 17.47
N TYR A 15 9.87 31.06 18.16
CA TYR A 15 10.97 30.17 17.79
C TYR A 15 10.45 29.11 16.82
N HIS A 16 10.98 29.10 15.61
CA HIS A 16 10.66 28.12 14.59
C HIS A 16 11.81 27.11 14.53
N ILE A 17 11.58 25.85 14.93
CA ILE A 17 12.60 24.79 14.95
C ILE A 17 12.39 23.89 13.74
N ARG A 18 13.41 23.75 12.87
CA ARG A 18 13.35 22.90 11.65
C ARG A 18 13.44 21.41 11.97
N ASN A 19 14.13 21.07 13.05
CA ASN A 19 14.35 19.67 13.41
C ASN A 19 13.25 19.21 14.38
N VAL A 20 12.16 18.69 13.81
CA VAL A 20 10.95 18.22 14.52
C VAL A 20 11.17 16.79 15.04
N LEU A 21 12.34 16.52 15.62
CA LEU A 21 12.61 15.23 16.24
C LEU A 21 11.71 15.01 17.47
N TYR A 22 11.19 16.08 18.07
CA TYR A 22 10.45 16.01 19.33
C TYR A 22 9.20 16.90 19.30
N SER A 23 8.09 16.36 19.82
CA SER A 23 6.97 17.12 20.34
C SER A 23 7.17 17.31 21.83
N PHE A 24 6.78 18.46 22.35
CA PHE A 24 6.93 18.79 23.76
C PHE A 24 5.58 19.21 24.33
N GLN A 25 5.21 18.66 25.48
CA GLN A 25 4.09 19.18 26.27
C GLN A 25 4.62 20.23 27.23
N LEU A 26 4.00 21.41 27.21
CA LEU A 26 4.33 22.52 28.09
C LEU A 26 3.28 22.63 29.20
N GLN A 27 3.74 22.81 30.44
CA GLN A 27 2.91 23.26 31.56
C GLN A 27 3.65 24.39 32.27
N ASN A 28 3.00 25.52 32.48
CA ASN A 28 3.61 26.72 33.08
C ASN A 28 4.94 27.14 32.43
N LYS A 29 5.01 27.09 31.09
CA LYS A 29 6.22 27.39 30.29
C LYS A 29 7.41 26.46 30.55
N LYS A 30 7.23 25.36 31.26
CA LYS A 30 8.23 24.30 31.43
C LYS A 30 7.85 23.11 30.56
N ILE A 31 8.85 22.51 29.92
CA ILE A 31 8.70 21.23 29.21
C ILE A 31 8.49 20.16 30.28
N ILE A 32 7.30 19.57 30.32
CA ILE A 32 6.96 18.50 31.26
C ILE A 32 7.09 17.11 30.62
N SER A 33 7.02 17.04 29.30
CA SER A 33 7.27 15.81 28.56
C SER A 33 7.77 16.12 27.15
N ALA A 34 8.65 15.26 26.63
CA ALA A 34 9.18 15.31 25.29
C ALA A 34 8.98 13.93 24.66
N PHE A 35 8.35 13.87 23.49
CA PHE A 35 8.13 12.63 22.77
C PHE A 35 8.72 12.75 21.38
N ARG A 36 9.56 11.78 21.02
CA ARG A 36 10.19 11.77 19.70
C ARG A 36 9.12 11.53 18.64
N LEU A 37 8.96 12.43 17.67
CA LEU A 37 7.85 12.39 16.71
C LEU A 37 8.01 11.33 15.61
N SER A 38 9.25 10.91 15.31
CA SER A 38 9.56 9.67 14.58
C SER A 38 11.08 9.42 14.58
N ALA A 39 11.48 8.18 14.26
CA ALA A 39 12.85 7.83 13.88
C ALA A 39 13.07 7.95 12.35
N ASN A 40 12.12 8.59 11.64
CA ASN A 40 12.14 8.68 10.18
C ASN A 40 12.80 9.99 9.77
N ASP A 41 14.11 9.92 9.57
CA ASP A 41 14.87 10.98 8.93
C ASP A 41 14.68 10.84 7.41
N GLY A 42 13.68 11.54 6.84
CA GLY A 42 13.47 11.60 5.39
C GLY A 42 14.56 12.38 4.66
N PHE A 43 14.47 12.42 3.33
CA PHE A 43 15.50 13.02 2.47
C PHE A 43 15.89 14.45 2.90
N TRP A 44 14.92 15.34 3.08
CA TRP A 44 15.17 16.75 3.44
C TRP A 44 15.69 16.94 4.88
N SER A 45 15.26 16.09 5.82
CA SER A 45 15.86 16.02 7.16
C SER A 45 17.32 15.60 7.06
N GLY A 46 17.63 14.63 6.19
CA GLY A 46 18.99 14.24 5.86
C GLY A 46 19.78 15.37 5.19
N ILE A 47 19.21 16.10 4.23
CA ILE A 47 19.85 17.27 3.59
C ILE A 47 20.26 18.29 4.64
N PHE A 48 19.39 18.58 5.61
CA PHE A 48 19.69 19.54 6.67
C PHE A 48 20.84 19.08 7.58
N ALA A 49 20.93 17.78 7.88
CA ALA A 49 21.96 17.21 8.76
C ALA A 49 23.26 16.83 8.04
N SER A 50 23.24 16.74 6.71
CA SER A 50 24.35 16.36 5.84
C SER A 50 25.39 17.48 5.66
N ASP A 51 26.65 17.09 5.50
CA ASP A 51 27.72 17.96 4.99
C ASP A 51 27.91 17.79 3.47
N GLN A 52 27.55 16.62 2.93
CA GLN A 52 27.76 16.22 1.54
C GLN A 52 26.49 15.66 0.90
N ILE A 53 26.43 15.65 -0.43
CA ILE A 53 25.40 14.95 -1.19
C ILE A 53 26.08 13.90 -2.05
N GLY A 54 25.81 12.64 -1.77
CA GLY A 54 26.22 11.50 -2.57
C GLY A 54 25.32 11.33 -3.79
N ILE A 55 25.95 11.00 -4.91
CA ILE A 55 25.29 10.69 -6.16
C ILE A 55 25.46 9.21 -6.45
N ILE A 56 24.35 8.48 -6.37
CA ILE A 56 24.31 7.05 -6.68
C ILE A 56 23.86 6.87 -8.11
N ARG A 57 24.62 6.10 -8.89
CA ARG A 57 24.28 5.75 -10.27
C ARG A 57 23.97 4.26 -10.36
N LYS A 58 22.78 3.95 -10.88
CA LYS A 58 22.36 2.61 -11.26
C LYS A 58 22.34 2.53 -12.78
N LYS A 59 23.19 1.70 -13.38
CA LYS A 59 23.11 1.36 -14.82
C LYS A 59 22.27 0.10 -14.99
N LYS A 60 21.78 -0.15 -16.20
CA LYS A 60 21.03 -1.37 -16.52
C LYS A 60 21.78 -2.63 -16.07
N GLN A 61 21.14 -3.44 -15.22
CA GLN A 61 21.67 -4.70 -14.67
C GLN A 61 22.98 -4.60 -13.85
N SER A 62 23.49 -3.40 -13.54
CA SER A 62 24.61 -3.23 -12.61
C SER A 62 24.11 -3.10 -11.19
N GLU A 63 24.95 -3.32 -10.17
CA GLU A 63 24.69 -2.84 -8.81
C GLU A 63 24.66 -1.29 -8.79
N ALA A 64 23.89 -0.69 -7.87
CA ALA A 64 23.98 0.75 -7.69
C ALA A 64 25.32 1.08 -7.04
N THR A 65 26.00 2.11 -7.55
CA THR A 65 27.32 2.54 -7.07
C THR A 65 27.30 4.00 -6.70
N LEU A 66 27.98 4.37 -5.62
CA LEU A 66 28.21 5.77 -5.29
C LEU A 66 29.28 6.31 -6.25
N ASP A 67 28.87 7.20 -7.14
CA ASP A 67 29.69 7.69 -8.27
C ASP A 67 30.53 8.90 -7.85
N HIS A 68 29.91 9.91 -7.23
CA HIS A 68 30.58 11.14 -6.82
C HIS A 68 29.82 11.86 -5.69
N THR A 69 30.47 12.84 -5.07
CA THR A 69 29.89 13.72 -4.03
C THR A 69 29.91 15.18 -4.50
N LEU A 70 28.86 15.95 -4.17
CA LEU A 70 28.86 17.42 -4.29
C LEU A 70 29.72 18.03 -3.17
N PRO A 71 30.39 19.17 -3.41
CA PRO A 71 31.81 19.39 -3.15
C PRO A 71 32.29 19.00 -1.75
N GLY A 72 33.32 18.14 -1.77
CA GLY A 72 34.13 17.72 -0.64
C GLY A 72 34.76 16.36 -0.95
N ASN A 73 36.03 16.35 -1.39
CA ASN A 73 36.93 15.25 -1.77
C ASN A 73 36.36 14.08 -2.61
N PRO A 74 37.14 13.54 -3.58
CA PRO A 74 36.78 12.27 -4.21
C PRO A 74 36.69 11.19 -3.13
N PHE A 75 35.46 10.77 -2.82
CA PHE A 75 35.20 9.69 -1.89
C PHE A 75 34.91 8.43 -2.70
N HIS A 76 35.84 7.48 -2.65
CA HIS A 76 35.58 6.12 -3.11
C HIS A 76 34.93 5.34 -1.97
N TYR A 77 33.63 5.17 -2.04
CA TYR A 77 32.93 4.22 -1.19
C TYR A 77 33.30 2.80 -1.64
N SER A 78 33.99 2.05 -0.80
CA SER A 78 34.37 0.65 -1.05
C SER A 78 33.41 -0.37 -0.40
N GLY A 79 32.27 0.10 0.15
CA GLY A 79 31.24 -0.75 0.75
C GLY A 79 30.10 -1.10 -0.21
N SER A 80 29.28 -2.08 0.17
CA SER A 80 27.98 -2.35 -0.46
C SER A 80 26.95 -1.34 0.04
N LEU A 81 26.09 -0.82 -0.86
CA LEU A 81 24.97 0.01 -0.44
C LEU A 81 24.04 -0.77 0.52
N PRO A 82 23.42 -0.11 1.51
CA PRO A 82 22.43 -0.77 2.35
C PRO A 82 21.29 -1.37 1.52
N ASP A 83 20.81 -2.57 1.88
CA ASP A 83 19.75 -3.28 1.15
C ASP A 83 18.53 -2.42 0.85
N TRP A 84 18.12 -1.58 1.80
CA TRP A 84 16.95 -0.72 1.64
C TRP A 84 17.11 0.32 0.53
N LEU A 85 18.34 0.75 0.27
CA LEU A 85 18.68 1.74 -0.74
C LEU A 85 18.80 1.07 -2.10
N GLU A 86 19.40 -0.12 -2.16
CA GLU A 86 19.41 -0.98 -3.36
C GLU A 86 17.96 -1.29 -3.81
N MET A 87 17.07 -1.63 -2.87
CA MET A 87 15.66 -1.88 -3.18
C MET A 87 14.92 -0.65 -3.72
N ARG A 88 15.34 0.56 -3.36
CA ARG A 88 14.70 1.81 -3.81
C ARG A 88 15.39 2.45 -5.02
N THR A 89 16.55 1.94 -5.42
CA THR A 89 17.32 2.36 -6.61
C THR A 89 17.33 1.26 -7.68
N ARG A 90 16.23 0.50 -7.77
CA ARG A 90 16.07 -0.61 -8.75
C ARG A 90 15.98 -0.14 -10.20
N VAL A 91 15.52 1.09 -10.41
CA VAL A 91 15.38 1.66 -11.76
C VAL A 91 16.70 2.32 -12.15
N GLU A 92 17.06 2.21 -13.42
CA GLU A 92 18.21 2.92 -13.95
C GLU A 92 18.09 4.43 -13.75
N GLY A 93 19.19 5.06 -13.32
CA GLY A 93 19.29 6.50 -13.22
C GLY A 93 20.24 6.97 -12.13
N GLN A 94 20.12 8.26 -11.82
CA GLN A 94 20.95 8.97 -10.86
C GLN A 94 20.11 9.39 -9.66
N TYR A 95 20.61 9.08 -8.47
CA TYR A 95 19.91 9.23 -7.20
C TYR A 95 20.72 10.07 -6.22
N LEU A 96 20.03 10.97 -5.53
CA LEU A 96 20.63 11.88 -4.55
C LEU A 96 20.47 11.30 -3.14
N VAL A 97 21.56 11.33 -2.38
CA VAL A 97 21.61 10.78 -1.02
C VAL A 97 22.38 11.73 -0.09
N PRO A 98 21.76 12.30 0.96
CA PRO A 98 22.50 13.05 1.97
C PRO A 98 23.55 12.21 2.70
N LEU A 99 24.75 12.76 2.84
CA LEU A 99 25.88 12.14 3.54
C LEU A 99 26.39 13.03 4.67
N LYS A 100 26.87 12.43 5.76
CA LYS A 100 27.58 13.10 6.85
C LYS A 100 28.85 12.34 7.17
N CYS A 101 30.00 12.98 7.03
CA CYS A 101 31.31 12.32 7.17
C CYS A 101 31.41 11.04 6.31
N GLY A 102 30.86 11.06 5.08
CA GLY A 102 30.85 9.90 4.17
C GLY A 102 29.82 8.81 4.49
N LEU A 103 29.00 8.96 5.54
CA LEU A 103 27.95 8.01 5.91
C LEU A 103 26.58 8.52 5.46
N ILE A 104 25.72 7.61 4.98
CA ILE A 104 24.34 7.94 4.58
C ILE A 104 23.55 8.45 5.79
N VAL A 105 22.93 9.61 5.63
CA VAL A 105 22.12 10.24 6.67
C VAL A 105 20.66 9.88 6.47
N GLY A 106 20.09 9.35 7.54
CA GLY A 106 18.69 8.96 7.63
C GLY A 106 18.43 7.53 7.18
N ASN A 107 17.20 7.08 7.42
CA ASN A 107 16.85 5.67 7.30
C ASN A 107 15.56 5.51 6.49
N ARG A 108 15.60 4.65 5.47
CA ARG A 108 14.41 4.11 4.77
C ARG A 108 13.52 5.15 4.06
N TYR A 109 14.08 6.22 3.52
CA TYR A 109 13.36 7.16 2.64
C TYR A 109 13.50 6.79 1.14
N THR A 110 12.67 7.39 0.29
CA THR A 110 12.79 7.27 -1.17
C THR A 110 13.86 8.26 -1.66
N PRO A 111 15.01 7.81 -2.20
CA PRO A 111 16.04 8.72 -2.71
C PRO A 111 15.50 9.49 -3.92
N VAL A 112 15.89 10.76 -4.03
CA VAL A 112 15.45 11.61 -5.15
C VAL A 112 16.17 11.16 -6.42
N LYS A 113 15.41 10.66 -7.40
CA LYS A 113 15.93 10.39 -8.75
C LYS A 113 15.95 11.71 -9.54
N SER A 114 17.11 12.16 -9.98
CA SER A 114 17.24 13.43 -10.71
C SER A 114 18.17 13.29 -11.91
N GLU A 115 17.72 13.81 -13.04
CA GLU A 115 18.51 13.93 -14.28
C GLU A 115 19.24 15.27 -14.37
N GLU A 116 19.03 16.16 -13.39
CA GLU A 116 19.69 17.46 -13.37
C GLU A 116 21.18 17.31 -13.10
N ASN A 117 21.96 18.26 -13.64
CA ASN A 117 23.38 18.35 -13.33
C ASN A 117 23.55 18.50 -11.80
N PRO A 118 24.25 17.57 -11.13
CA PRO A 118 24.46 17.60 -9.69
C PRO A 118 25.00 18.94 -9.18
N VAL A 119 25.90 19.59 -9.94
CA VAL A 119 26.47 20.89 -9.57
C VAL A 119 25.39 21.98 -9.47
N ALA A 120 24.38 21.94 -10.35
CA ALA A 120 23.27 22.89 -10.33
C ALA A 120 22.35 22.69 -9.10
N LEU A 121 22.31 21.48 -8.54
CA LEU A 121 21.55 21.16 -7.34
C LEU A 121 22.27 21.56 -6.04
N PHE A 122 23.59 21.78 -6.08
CA PHE A 122 24.34 22.14 -4.88
C PHE A 122 23.88 23.47 -4.27
N SER A 123 23.59 24.47 -5.10
CA SER A 123 23.06 25.77 -4.66
C SER A 123 21.68 25.62 -4.01
N LEU A 124 20.83 24.73 -4.54
CA LEU A 124 19.51 24.41 -3.98
C LEU A 124 19.64 23.84 -2.56
N PHE A 125 20.50 22.84 -2.36
CA PHE A 125 20.69 22.22 -1.04
C PHE A 125 21.37 23.17 -0.05
N SER A 126 22.35 23.95 -0.50
CA SER A 126 23.01 24.97 0.32
C SER A 126 22.03 26.05 0.77
N HIS A 127 21.19 26.53 -0.15
CA HIS A 127 20.11 27.46 0.17
C HIS A 127 19.15 26.84 1.18
N TYR A 128 18.68 25.60 0.94
CA TYR A 128 17.80 24.91 1.86
C TYR A 128 18.38 24.79 3.27
N ARG A 129 19.67 24.49 3.44
CA ARG A 129 20.32 24.41 4.77
C ARG A 129 20.31 25.75 5.51
N MET A 130 20.43 26.87 4.78
CA MET A 130 20.43 28.23 5.35
C MET A 130 19.04 28.82 5.59
N LEU A 131 17.97 28.20 5.08
CA LEU A 131 16.61 28.72 5.26
C LEU A 131 16.23 28.86 6.74
N ALA A 132 15.56 29.96 7.07
CA ALA A 132 14.85 30.05 8.34
C ALA A 132 13.66 29.08 8.33
N ALA A 133 13.34 28.51 9.48
CA ALA A 133 12.28 27.52 9.61
C ALA A 133 10.89 28.00 9.14
N ARG A 134 10.61 29.30 9.26
CA ARG A 134 9.35 29.90 8.78
C ARG A 134 9.22 29.93 7.25
N ASP A 135 10.35 29.90 6.54
CA ASP A 135 10.40 30.01 5.08
C ASP A 135 10.44 28.64 4.39
N GLU A 136 10.60 27.56 5.17
CA GLU A 136 10.75 26.20 4.66
C GLU A 136 9.50 25.70 3.91
N ASP A 137 8.29 25.99 4.39
CA ASP A 137 7.07 25.57 3.70
C ASP A 137 6.94 26.20 2.32
N THR A 138 7.15 27.51 2.23
CA THR A 138 7.10 28.24 0.97
C THR A 138 8.15 27.72 -0.01
N PHE A 139 9.37 27.47 0.47
CA PHE A 139 10.43 26.88 -0.33
C PHE A 139 10.04 25.49 -0.87
N LEU A 140 9.60 24.57 0.01
CA LEU A 140 9.26 23.20 -0.36
C LEU A 140 8.09 23.15 -1.35
N ARG A 141 7.05 23.96 -1.12
CA ARG A 141 5.89 24.06 -2.02
C ARG A 141 6.29 24.58 -3.40
N LYS A 142 7.12 25.62 -3.46
CA LYS A 142 7.66 26.13 -4.72
C LYS A 142 8.49 25.07 -5.43
N LEU A 143 9.35 24.37 -4.69
CA LEU A 143 10.21 23.33 -5.23
C LEU A 143 9.43 22.17 -5.85
N ALA A 144 8.40 21.65 -5.18
CA ALA A 144 7.56 20.59 -5.72
C ALA A 144 6.82 21.04 -7.00
N MET A 145 6.44 22.32 -7.08
CA MET A 145 5.82 22.87 -8.29
C MET A 145 6.80 22.98 -9.46
N GLU A 146 8.03 23.42 -9.21
CA GLU A 146 9.04 23.67 -10.25
C GLU A 146 9.79 22.40 -10.68
N LYS A 147 10.03 21.46 -9.76
CA LYS A 147 10.89 20.29 -9.98
C LYS A 147 10.20 19.00 -9.56
N ALA A 148 9.58 18.32 -10.53
CA ALA A 148 8.82 17.08 -10.30
C ALA A 148 9.64 15.98 -9.59
N ALA A 149 10.95 15.90 -9.83
CA ALA A 149 11.85 14.95 -9.18
C ALA A 149 11.81 15.01 -7.63
N PHE A 150 11.49 16.17 -7.06
CA PHE A 150 11.49 16.37 -5.61
C PHE A 150 10.12 16.22 -4.96
N THR A 151 9.04 16.10 -5.73
CA THR A 151 7.66 16.19 -5.23
C THR A 151 7.36 15.15 -4.14
N GLU A 152 7.67 13.86 -4.35
CA GLU A 152 7.50 12.83 -3.30
C GLU A 152 8.30 13.15 -2.03
N SER A 153 9.56 13.56 -2.17
CA SER A 153 10.42 13.91 -1.02
C SER A 153 9.89 15.13 -0.25
N VAL A 154 9.30 16.08 -0.97
CA VAL A 154 8.64 17.25 -0.38
C VAL A 154 7.42 16.79 0.41
N PHE A 155 6.58 15.91 -0.12
CA PHE A 155 5.43 15.39 0.63
C PHE A 155 5.83 14.69 1.92
N GLN A 156 6.88 13.87 1.88
CA GLN A 156 7.43 13.23 3.07
C GLN A 156 7.85 14.28 4.11
N ARG A 157 8.51 15.36 3.67
CA ARG A 157 8.93 16.44 4.56
C ARG A 157 7.76 17.23 5.14
N LEU A 158 6.71 17.50 4.36
CA LEU A 158 5.50 18.15 4.87
C LEU A 158 4.79 17.24 5.90
N ALA A 159 4.79 15.92 5.67
CA ALA A 159 4.25 14.94 6.63
C ALA A 159 5.04 14.89 7.94
N GLU A 160 6.37 14.90 7.89
CA GLU A 160 7.24 14.98 9.08
C GLU A 160 6.93 16.21 9.93
N ARG A 161 6.60 17.33 9.28
CA ARG A 161 6.21 18.57 9.93
C ARG A 161 4.78 18.59 10.45
N GLY A 162 4.03 17.52 10.21
CA GLY A 162 2.68 17.33 10.73
C GLY A 162 1.59 18.01 9.90
N GLU A 163 1.84 18.37 8.64
CA GLU A 163 0.86 19.05 7.78
C GLU A 163 -0.48 18.30 7.70
N PHE A 164 -0.42 16.97 7.58
CA PHE A 164 -1.60 16.12 7.44
C PHE A 164 -2.30 15.77 8.78
N ARG A 165 -1.76 16.23 9.91
CA ARG A 165 -2.34 15.98 11.26
C ARG A 165 -3.50 16.92 11.57
N TYR A 166 -3.74 17.92 10.74
CA TYR A 166 -4.80 18.91 10.92
C TYR A 166 -5.55 19.13 9.60
N PRO A 167 -6.79 19.63 9.65
CA PRO A 167 -7.51 20.05 8.46
C PRO A 167 -6.76 21.15 7.70
N PHE A 168 -6.74 21.06 6.37
CA PHE A 168 -6.06 22.01 5.51
C PHE A 168 -6.72 23.39 5.52
N THR A 169 -5.87 24.42 5.49
CA THR A 169 -6.29 25.79 5.20
C THR A 169 -6.74 25.93 3.73
N ALA A 170 -7.42 27.03 3.40
CA ALA A 170 -7.83 27.31 2.02
C ALA A 170 -6.62 27.35 1.06
N SER A 171 -5.52 27.99 1.46
CA SER A 171 -4.29 28.08 0.65
C SER A 171 -3.61 26.72 0.45
N GLN A 172 -3.62 25.85 1.47
CA GLN A 172 -3.09 24.49 1.34
C GLN A 172 -3.93 23.66 0.35
N LYS A 173 -5.26 23.75 0.45
CA LYS A 173 -6.16 23.07 -0.50
C LYS A 173 -5.91 23.53 -1.92
N GLU A 174 -5.86 24.83 -2.16
CA GLU A 174 -5.59 25.40 -3.47
C GLU A 174 -4.25 24.90 -4.03
N TRP A 175 -3.20 24.90 -3.22
CA TRP A 175 -1.89 24.39 -3.62
C TRP A 175 -1.93 22.91 -4.00
N TYR A 176 -2.58 22.06 -3.19
CA TYR A 176 -2.74 20.64 -3.52
C TYR A 176 -3.56 20.44 -4.78
N TRP A 177 -4.65 21.17 -4.99
CA TRP A 177 -5.44 21.07 -6.23
C TRP A 177 -4.64 21.48 -7.46
N HIS A 178 -3.86 22.56 -7.35
CA HIS A 178 -2.96 22.97 -8.42
C HIS A 178 -1.91 21.88 -8.70
N LEU A 179 -1.38 21.23 -7.67
CA LEU A 179 -0.41 20.15 -7.83
C LEU A 179 -1.04 18.87 -8.42
N LEU A 180 -2.25 18.51 -8.00
CA LEU A 180 -3.03 17.37 -8.47
C LEU A 180 -3.47 17.51 -9.94
N SER A 181 -3.48 18.73 -10.48
CA SER A 181 -3.70 18.96 -11.92
C SER A 181 -2.54 18.47 -12.80
N ARG A 182 -1.38 18.18 -12.18
CA ARG A 182 -0.21 17.60 -12.86
C ARG A 182 -0.25 16.08 -12.84
N GLN A 183 0.52 15.47 -13.73
CA GLN A 183 0.69 14.01 -13.74
C GLN A 183 1.60 13.56 -12.59
N LEU A 184 0.99 13.20 -11.47
CA LEU A 184 1.69 12.57 -10.35
C LEU A 184 2.04 11.10 -10.65
N SER A 185 3.17 10.66 -10.12
CA SER A 185 3.57 9.25 -10.11
C SER A 185 2.65 8.40 -9.22
N ILE A 186 2.72 7.08 -9.40
CA ILE A 186 1.94 6.13 -8.59
C ILE A 186 2.33 6.25 -7.11
N GLY A 187 3.62 6.40 -6.79
CA GLY A 187 4.11 6.55 -5.42
C GLY A 187 3.53 7.80 -4.74
N GLU A 188 3.54 8.93 -5.44
CA GLU A 188 2.97 10.19 -4.96
C GLU A 188 1.47 10.12 -4.74
N LYS A 189 0.71 9.53 -5.67
CA LYS A 189 -0.74 9.34 -5.52
C LYS A 189 -1.05 8.49 -4.29
N ARG A 190 -0.34 7.38 -4.11
CA ARG A 190 -0.52 6.50 -2.95
C ARG A 190 -0.22 7.22 -1.64
N PHE A 191 0.90 7.95 -1.59
CA PHE A 191 1.29 8.73 -0.41
C PHE A 191 0.22 9.76 -0.05
N LEU A 192 -0.26 10.54 -1.03
CA LEU A 192 -1.30 11.54 -0.78
C LEU A 192 -2.63 10.92 -0.35
N LEU A 193 -3.03 9.78 -0.94
CA LEU A 193 -4.24 9.06 -0.51
C LEU A 193 -4.15 8.67 0.97
N GLU A 194 -3.03 8.11 1.41
CA GLU A 194 -2.81 7.69 2.80
C GLU A 194 -2.69 8.87 3.77
N GLU A 195 -2.00 9.95 3.37
CA GLU A 195 -1.82 11.10 4.26
C GLU A 195 -3.05 12.00 4.34
N PHE A 196 -3.77 12.22 3.22
CA PHE A 196 -5.01 12.99 3.25
C PHE A 196 -6.10 12.30 4.08
N SER A 197 -6.09 10.96 4.22
CA SER A 197 -7.18 10.25 4.90
C SER A 197 -7.21 10.57 6.40
N ARG A 198 -6.07 10.96 6.98
CA ARG A 198 -5.92 11.25 8.42
C ARG A 198 -6.87 12.33 8.93
N ASN A 199 -6.95 13.47 8.24
CA ASN A 199 -7.78 14.61 8.66
C ASN A 199 -8.40 15.41 7.50
N ASN A 200 -8.14 15.01 6.25
CA ASN A 200 -8.44 15.80 5.06
C ASN A 200 -9.30 15.04 4.04
N PHE A 201 -9.82 13.86 4.40
CA PHE A 201 -10.63 13.02 3.53
C PHE A 201 -11.81 13.76 2.90
N HIS A 202 -12.71 14.31 3.73
CA HIS A 202 -13.90 15.02 3.23
C HIS A 202 -13.55 16.29 2.45
N THR A 203 -12.45 16.96 2.81
CA THR A 203 -12.02 18.19 2.11
C THR A 203 -11.35 17.91 0.76
N MET A 204 -10.87 16.69 0.55
CA MET A 204 -10.20 16.24 -0.67
C MET A 204 -11.01 15.13 -1.37
N ASN A 205 -12.32 15.05 -1.15
CA ASN A 205 -13.17 13.94 -1.63
C ASN A 205 -13.03 13.72 -3.15
N GLN A 206 -12.99 14.78 -3.95
CA GLN A 206 -12.87 14.69 -5.41
C GLN A 206 -11.55 14.01 -5.85
N PHE A 207 -10.49 14.09 -5.04
CA PHE A 207 -9.23 13.40 -5.32
C PHE A 207 -9.40 11.89 -5.13
N TYR A 208 -10.13 11.47 -4.09
CA TYR A 208 -10.46 10.06 -3.90
C TYR A 208 -11.42 9.53 -4.97
N GLU A 209 -12.45 10.30 -5.32
CA GLU A 209 -13.38 9.94 -6.42
C GLU A 209 -12.65 9.79 -7.76
N ASN A 210 -11.70 10.68 -8.06
CA ASN A 210 -10.85 10.54 -9.24
C ASN A 210 -9.89 9.34 -9.13
N SER A 211 -9.38 9.06 -7.93
CA SER A 211 -8.49 7.91 -7.70
C SER A 211 -9.20 6.56 -7.82
N LEU A 212 -10.52 6.49 -7.59
CA LEU A 212 -11.33 5.29 -7.88
C LEU A 212 -11.37 4.97 -9.38
N LYS A 213 -11.08 5.95 -10.25
CA LYS A 213 -11.01 5.82 -11.72
C LYS A 213 -9.57 5.70 -12.24
N ASP A 214 -8.60 5.45 -11.36
CA ASP A 214 -7.19 5.32 -11.71
C ASP A 214 -6.73 3.87 -11.47
N GLU A 215 -6.38 3.17 -12.54
CA GLU A 215 -5.98 1.75 -12.48
C GLU A 215 -4.80 1.47 -11.55
N ALA A 216 -3.92 2.44 -11.32
CA ALA A 216 -2.76 2.26 -10.45
C ALA A 216 -3.11 2.33 -8.95
N VAL A 217 -4.22 2.97 -8.57
CA VAL A 217 -4.53 3.28 -7.16
C VAL A 217 -5.99 3.04 -6.76
N TYR A 218 -6.88 2.61 -7.66
CA TYR A 218 -8.31 2.42 -7.39
C TYR A 218 -8.59 1.53 -6.18
N ALA A 219 -7.81 0.46 -5.98
CA ALA A 219 -7.99 -0.47 -4.87
C ALA A 219 -7.62 0.17 -3.52
N LEU A 220 -6.59 1.03 -3.50
CA LEU A 220 -6.24 1.78 -2.29
C LEU A 220 -7.31 2.83 -1.97
N ALA A 221 -7.76 3.56 -3.00
CA ALA A 221 -8.83 4.55 -2.86
C ALA A 221 -10.14 3.93 -2.35
N GLY A 222 -10.52 2.76 -2.87
CA GLY A 222 -11.68 1.99 -2.43
C GLY A 222 -11.63 1.62 -0.95
N ARG A 223 -10.51 1.04 -0.50
CA ARG A 223 -10.31 0.71 0.92
C ARG A 223 -10.44 1.93 1.83
N ILE A 224 -9.80 3.05 1.47
CA ILE A 224 -9.87 4.28 2.28
C ILE A 224 -11.30 4.82 2.30
N TRP A 225 -12.01 4.84 1.17
CA TRP A 225 -13.41 5.27 1.12
C TRP A 225 -14.30 4.47 2.08
N VAL A 226 -14.16 3.14 2.08
CA VAL A 226 -14.95 2.26 2.94
C VAL A 226 -14.65 2.50 4.42
N GLU A 227 -13.37 2.69 4.76
CA GLU A 227 -12.93 2.95 6.13
C GLU A 227 -13.43 4.32 6.64
N MET A 228 -13.40 5.34 5.78
CA MET A 228 -13.73 6.71 6.17
C MET A 228 -15.22 7.04 6.08
N ASP A 229 -15.93 6.56 5.06
CA ASP A 229 -17.33 6.87 4.79
C ASP A 229 -18.00 5.81 3.90
N ARG A 230 -18.26 4.63 4.48
CA ARG A 230 -18.90 3.50 3.78
C ARG A 230 -20.23 3.86 3.15
N SER A 231 -21.09 4.60 3.84
CA SER A 231 -22.44 4.93 3.33
C SER A 231 -22.36 5.76 2.07
N ARG A 232 -21.51 6.80 2.05
CA ARG A 232 -21.35 7.65 0.87
C ARG A 232 -20.64 6.92 -0.26
N PHE A 233 -19.68 6.05 0.07
CA PHE A 233 -19.05 5.18 -0.91
C PHE A 233 -20.07 4.28 -1.62
N GLU A 234 -20.95 3.61 -0.88
CA GLU A 234 -21.99 2.75 -1.45
C GLU A 234 -22.95 3.53 -2.34
N GLN A 235 -23.39 4.74 -1.93
CA GLN A 235 -24.22 5.62 -2.75
C GLN A 235 -23.52 6.04 -4.05
N LEU A 236 -22.23 6.39 -3.98
CA LEU A 236 -21.43 6.74 -5.16
C LEU A 236 -21.35 5.55 -6.12
N MET A 237 -21.00 4.37 -5.63
CA MET A 237 -20.90 3.15 -6.44
C MET A 237 -22.25 2.76 -7.03
N GLU A 238 -23.33 2.92 -6.27
CA GLU A 238 -24.69 2.70 -6.75
C GLU A 238 -24.99 3.60 -7.97
N SER A 239 -24.68 4.89 -7.89
CA SER A 239 -24.86 5.83 -9.00
C SER A 239 -23.99 5.48 -10.21
N TRP A 240 -22.75 5.02 -9.97
CA TRP A 240 -21.82 4.68 -11.04
C TRP A 240 -22.25 3.41 -11.77
N LEU A 241 -22.85 2.45 -11.08
CA LEU A 241 -23.39 1.22 -11.70
C LEU A 241 -24.54 1.49 -12.67
N GLU A 242 -25.20 2.64 -12.59
CA GLU A 242 -26.25 3.07 -13.52
C GLU A 242 -25.71 3.88 -14.70
N ASN A 243 -24.43 4.27 -14.66
CA ASN A 243 -23.81 5.11 -15.67
C ASN A 243 -22.92 4.26 -16.59
N GLU A 244 -23.15 4.36 -17.91
CA GLU A 244 -22.47 3.55 -18.93
C GLU A 244 -20.94 3.73 -18.96
N GLU A 245 -20.42 4.88 -18.55
CA GLU A 245 -18.99 5.18 -18.53
C GLU A 245 -18.32 4.83 -17.19
N LEU A 246 -19.09 4.84 -16.09
CA LEU A 246 -18.55 4.71 -14.73
C LEU A 246 -18.76 3.33 -14.12
N TRP A 247 -19.73 2.54 -14.60
CA TRP A 247 -19.98 1.21 -14.09
C TRP A 247 -18.73 0.32 -14.11
N PRO A 248 -17.77 0.44 -15.07
CA PRO A 248 -16.58 -0.38 -15.03
C PRO A 248 -15.70 -0.16 -13.80
N TRP A 249 -15.61 1.09 -13.36
CA TRP A 249 -14.87 1.46 -12.15
C TRP A 249 -15.59 1.00 -10.90
N ALA A 250 -16.92 1.05 -10.87
CA ALA A 250 -17.70 0.52 -9.75
C ALA A 250 -17.56 -1.00 -9.61
N ILE A 251 -17.55 -1.75 -10.72
CA ILE A 251 -17.33 -3.21 -10.70
C ILE A 251 -15.94 -3.57 -10.17
N LYS A 252 -14.90 -2.77 -10.46
CA LYS A 252 -13.57 -2.98 -9.87
C LYS A 252 -13.55 -2.89 -8.33
N GLN A 253 -14.59 -2.31 -7.71
CA GLN A 253 -14.78 -2.17 -6.27
C GLN A 253 -15.70 -3.23 -5.63
N SER A 254 -16.10 -4.26 -6.38
CA SER A 254 -17.09 -5.25 -5.93
C SER A 254 -16.78 -5.92 -4.58
N GLU A 255 -15.49 -6.07 -4.23
CA GLU A 255 -15.09 -6.67 -2.94
C GLU A 255 -15.53 -5.87 -1.71
N HIS A 256 -15.80 -4.57 -1.89
CA HIS A 256 -16.26 -3.66 -0.84
C HIS A 256 -17.78 -3.55 -0.78
N LEU A 257 -18.49 -4.10 -1.78
CA LEU A 257 -19.92 -3.91 -1.98
C LEU A 257 -20.73 -5.18 -1.72
N THR A 258 -20.10 -6.22 -1.16
CA THR A 258 -20.72 -7.54 -0.89
C THR A 258 -21.83 -7.51 0.15
N GLU A 259 -21.96 -6.43 0.92
CA GLU A 259 -23.04 -6.24 1.90
C GLU A 259 -24.20 -5.39 1.35
N SER A 260 -23.99 -4.66 0.24
CA SER A 260 -25.01 -3.81 -0.35
C SER A 260 -25.84 -4.59 -1.37
N LYS A 261 -27.03 -5.04 -0.94
CA LYS A 261 -27.96 -5.79 -1.82
C LYS A 261 -28.29 -5.03 -3.11
N ILE A 262 -28.48 -3.72 -3.02
CA ILE A 262 -28.79 -2.87 -4.18
C ILE A 262 -27.64 -2.89 -5.19
N CYS A 263 -26.40 -2.68 -4.72
CA CYS A 263 -25.22 -2.76 -5.60
C CYS A 263 -25.10 -4.15 -6.21
N LEU A 264 -25.22 -5.21 -5.40
CA LEU A 264 -25.15 -6.59 -5.88
C LEU A 264 -26.16 -6.88 -7.00
N ASP A 265 -27.43 -6.51 -6.82
CA ASP A 265 -28.47 -6.73 -7.83
C ASP A 265 -28.13 -6.02 -9.16
N LYS A 266 -27.62 -4.79 -9.09
CA LYS A 266 -27.14 -4.02 -10.26
C LYS A 266 -25.93 -4.69 -10.93
N MET A 267 -24.94 -5.13 -10.15
CA MET A 267 -23.76 -5.85 -10.67
C MET A 267 -24.14 -7.15 -11.38
N ILE A 268 -25.04 -7.95 -10.79
CA ILE A 268 -25.49 -9.21 -11.40
C ILE A 268 -26.28 -8.95 -12.69
N LYS A 269 -27.08 -7.89 -12.73
CA LYS A 269 -27.78 -7.48 -13.96
C LYS A 269 -26.79 -7.09 -15.07
N LEU A 270 -25.75 -6.32 -14.74
CA LEU A 270 -24.69 -5.95 -15.68
C LEU A 270 -23.92 -7.18 -16.18
N PHE A 271 -23.60 -8.12 -15.30
CA PHE A 271 -22.92 -9.35 -15.68
C PHE A 271 -23.71 -10.19 -16.71
N LYS A 272 -25.05 -10.21 -16.60
CA LYS A 272 -25.94 -10.94 -17.52
C LYS A 272 -26.20 -10.22 -18.84
N SER A 273 -25.95 -8.91 -18.89
CA SER A 273 -26.14 -8.08 -20.08
C SER A 273 -24.81 -7.97 -20.84
N PRO A 274 -24.71 -8.52 -22.07
CA PRO A 274 -23.43 -8.66 -22.75
C PRO A 274 -22.92 -7.32 -23.30
N SER A 275 -22.19 -6.56 -22.47
CA SER A 275 -21.15 -5.62 -22.93
C SER A 275 -19.80 -6.13 -22.39
N GLN A 276 -19.16 -7.00 -23.16
CA GLN A 276 -18.05 -7.89 -22.76
C GLN A 276 -16.70 -7.20 -22.47
N GLN A 277 -16.68 -5.94 -22.04
CA GLN A 277 -15.42 -5.19 -21.89
C GLN A 277 -14.72 -5.40 -20.53
N ILE A 278 -15.39 -5.99 -19.53
CA ILE A 278 -14.82 -6.18 -18.20
C ILE A 278 -14.53 -7.65 -17.90
N ASP A 279 -13.31 -7.88 -17.41
CA ASP A 279 -12.85 -9.18 -16.94
C ASP A 279 -13.77 -9.73 -15.82
N VAL A 280 -14.22 -10.97 -16.00
CA VAL A 280 -15.06 -11.72 -15.06
C VAL A 280 -14.52 -11.69 -13.64
N LYS A 281 -13.19 -11.58 -13.47
CA LYS A 281 -12.54 -11.54 -12.17
C LYS A 281 -13.09 -10.46 -11.23
N TYR A 282 -13.58 -9.35 -11.78
CA TYR A 282 -14.14 -8.25 -10.98
C TYR A 282 -15.59 -8.51 -10.54
N PHE A 283 -16.29 -9.46 -11.16
CA PHE A 283 -17.63 -9.87 -10.72
C PHE A 283 -17.61 -10.98 -9.66
N ILE A 284 -16.46 -11.63 -9.45
CA ILE A 284 -16.34 -12.77 -8.53
C ILE A 284 -16.86 -12.47 -7.12
N PRO A 285 -16.54 -11.33 -6.47
CA PRO A 285 -17.10 -11.03 -5.14
C PRO A 285 -18.62 -10.92 -5.16
N ALA A 286 -19.20 -10.30 -6.18
CA ALA A 286 -20.64 -10.16 -6.32
C ALA A 286 -21.32 -11.51 -6.57
N LEU A 287 -20.75 -12.35 -7.46
CA LEU A 287 -21.26 -13.70 -7.73
C LEU A 287 -21.25 -14.58 -6.47
N CYS A 288 -20.17 -14.54 -5.68
CA CYS A 288 -20.10 -15.27 -4.42
C CYS A 288 -21.13 -14.79 -3.39
N ALA A 289 -21.37 -13.48 -3.30
CA ALA A 289 -22.31 -12.90 -2.36
C ALA A 289 -23.78 -13.13 -2.76
N SER A 290 -24.11 -13.02 -4.05
CA SER A 290 -25.49 -13.14 -4.56
C SER A 290 -25.98 -14.57 -4.71
N PHE A 291 -25.09 -15.56 -4.84
CA PHE A 291 -25.45 -16.95 -5.08
C PHE A 291 -24.97 -17.86 -3.94
N PRO A 292 -25.70 -17.96 -2.81
CA PRO A 292 -25.28 -18.77 -1.67
C PRO A 292 -25.15 -20.27 -1.99
N GLN A 293 -25.90 -20.77 -2.98
CA GLN A 293 -25.81 -22.15 -3.49
C GLN A 293 -24.71 -22.34 -4.56
N GLY A 294 -23.88 -21.32 -4.75
CA GLY A 294 -22.78 -21.28 -5.69
C GLY A 294 -23.22 -20.88 -7.10
N SER A 295 -22.61 -19.83 -7.62
CA SER A 295 -22.77 -19.38 -9.01
C SER A 295 -22.33 -20.45 -10.00
N SER A 296 -23.15 -20.71 -11.02
CA SER A 296 -22.87 -21.63 -12.13
C SER A 296 -21.61 -21.24 -12.90
N GLU A 297 -21.34 -19.95 -13.02
CA GLU A 297 -20.19 -19.39 -13.74
C GLU A 297 -18.89 -19.69 -13.01
N ILE A 298 -18.87 -19.50 -11.69
CA ILE A 298 -17.71 -19.87 -10.86
C ILE A 298 -17.50 -21.39 -10.89
N LYS A 299 -18.57 -22.18 -10.81
CA LYS A 299 -18.48 -23.65 -10.93
C LYS A 299 -17.90 -24.08 -12.29
N ALA A 300 -18.37 -23.47 -13.38
CA ALA A 300 -17.86 -23.73 -14.72
C ALA A 300 -16.37 -23.37 -14.84
N ILE A 301 -15.96 -22.22 -14.29
CA ILE A 301 -14.55 -21.81 -14.25
C ILE A 301 -13.68 -22.83 -13.51
N LEU A 302 -14.09 -23.28 -12.32
CA LEU A 302 -13.32 -24.22 -11.50
C LEU A 302 -13.18 -25.61 -12.13
N THR A 303 -14.19 -26.02 -12.91
CA THR A 303 -14.25 -27.34 -13.55
C THR A 303 -13.69 -27.37 -14.97
N ALA A 304 -13.48 -26.20 -15.59
CA ALA A 304 -12.81 -26.10 -16.88
C ALA A 304 -11.38 -26.66 -16.77
N GLY A 305 -11.12 -27.75 -17.48
CA GLY A 305 -9.86 -28.51 -17.41
C GLY A 305 -8.60 -27.76 -17.89
N ASP A 306 -8.75 -26.59 -18.51
CA ASP A 306 -7.66 -25.76 -19.07
C ASP A 306 -7.04 -24.82 -18.01
N SER A 307 -6.66 -25.40 -16.87
CA SER A 307 -6.07 -24.67 -15.75
C SER A 307 -4.77 -23.91 -16.06
N ASN A 308 -4.07 -24.28 -17.15
CA ASN A 308 -2.88 -23.57 -17.61
C ASN A 308 -3.18 -22.27 -18.40
N LYS A 309 -4.45 -21.94 -18.67
CA LYS A 309 -4.84 -20.72 -19.40
C LYS A 309 -5.38 -19.61 -18.50
N MET A 310 -5.68 -19.89 -17.24
CA MET A 310 -6.24 -18.87 -16.35
C MET A 310 -5.13 -18.09 -15.65
N SER A 311 -5.30 -16.78 -15.49
CA SER A 311 -4.34 -15.97 -14.76
C SER A 311 -4.37 -16.28 -13.26
N LEU A 312 -3.20 -16.27 -12.61
CA LEU A 312 -3.09 -16.45 -11.16
C LEU A 312 -3.94 -15.42 -10.37
N ASP A 313 -4.11 -14.22 -10.93
CA ASP A 313 -4.96 -13.17 -10.39
C ASP A 313 -6.43 -13.60 -10.30
N LEU A 314 -6.96 -14.26 -11.36
CA LEU A 314 -8.32 -14.79 -11.33
C LEU A 314 -8.49 -15.89 -10.28
N TYR A 315 -7.50 -16.78 -10.11
CA TYR A 315 -7.52 -17.78 -9.04
C TYR A 315 -7.51 -17.17 -7.65
N ASN A 316 -6.68 -16.14 -7.42
CA ASN A 316 -6.70 -15.41 -6.16
C ASN A 316 -8.07 -14.79 -5.90
N ARG A 317 -8.71 -14.16 -6.91
CA ARG A 317 -10.04 -13.56 -6.72
C ARG A 317 -11.13 -14.60 -6.44
N ILE A 318 -11.11 -15.74 -7.11
CA ILE A 318 -12.04 -16.86 -6.85
C ILE A 318 -11.84 -17.41 -5.45
N ALA A 319 -10.60 -17.72 -5.08
CA ALA A 319 -10.28 -18.23 -3.75
C ALA A 319 -10.70 -17.23 -2.66
N ASP A 320 -10.46 -15.93 -2.85
CA ASP A 320 -10.85 -14.88 -1.91
C ASP A 320 -12.37 -14.76 -1.78
N GLY A 321 -13.09 -14.72 -2.91
CA GLY A 321 -14.54 -14.64 -2.94
C GLY A 321 -15.18 -15.84 -2.23
N ILE A 322 -14.78 -17.06 -2.61
CA ILE A 322 -15.29 -18.30 -2.02
C ILE A 322 -14.90 -18.41 -0.55
N TYR A 323 -13.67 -18.03 -0.18
CA TYR A 323 -13.23 -18.08 1.22
C TYR A 323 -14.08 -17.17 2.12
N ARG A 324 -14.63 -16.07 1.61
CA ARG A 324 -15.51 -15.19 2.40
C ARG A 324 -16.94 -15.73 2.54
N THR A 325 -17.35 -16.75 1.78
CA THR A 325 -18.69 -17.33 1.91
C THR A 325 -18.77 -18.35 3.06
N SER A 326 -19.98 -18.54 3.57
CA SER A 326 -20.30 -19.52 4.62
C SER A 326 -20.83 -20.85 4.09
N SER A 327 -21.14 -20.95 2.79
CA SER A 327 -21.71 -22.15 2.19
C SER A 327 -20.66 -23.15 1.76
N SER A 328 -21.00 -24.44 1.69
CA SER A 328 -20.17 -25.52 1.13
C SER A 328 -20.36 -25.72 -0.38
N ALA A 329 -21.01 -24.76 -1.05
CA ALA A 329 -21.52 -24.87 -2.41
C ALA A 329 -20.48 -25.15 -3.51
N TYR A 330 -19.20 -24.88 -3.25
CA TYR A 330 -18.11 -25.05 -4.23
C TYR A 330 -17.20 -26.25 -3.92
N THR A 331 -17.55 -27.08 -2.92
CA THR A 331 -16.68 -28.15 -2.42
C THR A 331 -16.26 -29.13 -3.52
N ASN A 332 -17.21 -29.60 -4.34
CA ASN A 332 -16.93 -30.59 -5.38
C ASN A 332 -16.05 -30.01 -6.48
N GLU A 333 -16.38 -28.81 -6.95
CA GLU A 333 -15.66 -28.12 -8.01
C GLU A 333 -14.24 -27.76 -7.57
N LEU A 334 -14.04 -27.37 -6.30
CA LEU A 334 -12.71 -27.12 -5.76
C LEU A 334 -11.87 -28.40 -5.65
N LEU A 335 -12.47 -29.55 -5.30
CA LEU A 335 -11.75 -30.82 -5.32
C LEU A 335 -11.32 -31.21 -6.74
N VAL A 336 -12.18 -31.01 -7.74
CA VAL A 336 -11.84 -31.20 -9.15
C VAL A 336 -10.72 -30.25 -9.58
N PHE A 337 -10.84 -28.96 -9.22
CA PHE A 337 -9.83 -27.94 -9.50
C PHE A 337 -8.46 -28.31 -8.92
N LEU A 338 -8.40 -28.72 -7.65
CA LEU A 338 -7.16 -29.13 -6.98
C LEU A 338 -6.56 -30.39 -7.63
N LYS A 339 -7.40 -31.35 -8.04
CA LYS A 339 -6.95 -32.55 -8.76
C LYS A 339 -6.33 -32.19 -10.12
N ASN A 340 -6.99 -31.32 -10.87
CA ASN A 340 -6.51 -30.86 -12.18
C ASN A 340 -5.23 -30.01 -12.07
N ASN A 341 -5.04 -29.31 -10.95
CA ASN A 341 -3.87 -28.45 -10.67
C ASN A 341 -2.85 -29.08 -9.73
N ARG A 342 -2.86 -30.41 -9.54
CA ARG A 342 -1.98 -31.07 -8.56
C ARG A 342 -0.49 -30.81 -8.81
N ASP A 343 -0.10 -30.56 -10.05
CA ASP A 343 1.28 -30.34 -10.49
C ASP A 343 1.60 -28.83 -10.72
N ASN A 344 0.63 -27.94 -10.47
CA ASN A 344 0.79 -26.50 -10.65
C ASN A 344 1.53 -25.86 -9.46
N LEU A 345 2.85 -25.71 -9.60
CA LEU A 345 3.70 -25.14 -8.54
C LEU A 345 3.36 -23.68 -8.23
N GLN A 346 3.00 -22.88 -9.24
CA GLN A 346 2.65 -21.46 -9.05
C GLN A 346 1.40 -21.31 -8.17
N LEU A 347 0.39 -22.16 -8.38
CA LEU A 347 -0.80 -22.17 -7.54
C LEU A 347 -0.45 -22.55 -6.10
N LYS A 348 0.34 -23.61 -5.88
CA LYS A 348 0.76 -24.05 -4.53
C LYS A 348 1.56 -23.00 -3.77
N GLN A 349 2.29 -22.15 -4.49
CA GLN A 349 3.07 -21.05 -3.93
C GLN A 349 2.26 -19.76 -3.75
N SER A 350 1.01 -19.70 -4.23
CA SER A 350 0.15 -18.54 -4.09
C SER A 350 -0.77 -18.63 -2.87
N ILE A 351 -1.33 -17.49 -2.47
CA ILE A 351 -2.28 -17.41 -1.36
C ILE A 351 -3.64 -18.03 -1.68
N ALA A 352 -3.96 -18.28 -2.97
CA ALA A 352 -5.19 -18.94 -3.37
C ALA A 352 -5.29 -20.36 -2.82
N TYR A 353 -4.18 -21.11 -2.86
CA TYR A 353 -4.15 -22.52 -2.44
C TYR A 353 -4.54 -22.72 -0.96
N PRO A 354 -3.89 -22.06 0.03
CA PRO A 354 -4.31 -22.17 1.41
C PRO A 354 -5.75 -21.67 1.65
N LYS A 355 -6.23 -20.64 0.94
CA LYS A 355 -7.63 -20.18 1.04
C LYS A 355 -8.62 -21.26 0.60
N ILE A 356 -8.33 -21.96 -0.50
CA ILE A 356 -9.15 -23.09 -0.98
C ILE A 356 -9.17 -24.22 0.06
N LEU A 357 -8.01 -24.61 0.59
CA LEU A 357 -7.93 -25.69 1.59
C LEU A 357 -8.65 -25.33 2.89
N LEU A 358 -8.53 -24.09 3.36
CA LEU A 358 -9.26 -23.61 4.54
C LEU A 358 -10.78 -23.52 4.30
N TYR A 359 -11.21 -23.20 3.08
CA TYR A 359 -12.61 -23.30 2.72
C TYR A 359 -13.12 -24.75 2.81
N LEU A 360 -12.40 -25.70 2.22
CA LEU A 360 -12.75 -27.12 2.29
C LEU A 360 -12.77 -27.64 3.74
N HIS A 361 -11.85 -27.15 4.58
CA HIS A 361 -11.83 -27.46 6.00
C HIS A 361 -13.10 -26.97 6.72
N ARG A 362 -13.49 -25.71 6.50
CA ARG A 362 -14.74 -25.15 7.07
C ARG A 362 -15.99 -25.86 6.56
N ALA A 363 -15.94 -26.38 5.34
CA ALA A 363 -16.99 -27.21 4.76
C ALA A 363 -17.01 -28.67 5.27
N ASN A 364 -16.14 -29.03 6.24
CA ASN A 364 -15.97 -30.39 6.78
C ASN A 364 -15.65 -31.46 5.71
N CYS A 365 -14.93 -31.07 4.65
CA CYS A 365 -14.52 -32.00 3.60
C CYS A 365 -13.31 -32.84 4.06
N GLN A 366 -13.49 -34.16 4.24
CA GLN A 366 -12.42 -35.06 4.68
C GLN A 366 -11.20 -35.04 3.75
N SER A 367 -11.41 -35.13 2.43
CA SER A 367 -10.33 -35.06 1.45
C SER A 367 -9.60 -33.71 1.50
N GLY A 368 -10.33 -32.62 1.71
CA GLY A 368 -9.76 -31.29 1.89
C GLY A 368 -8.92 -31.15 3.16
N ASN A 369 -9.39 -31.71 4.27
CA ASN A 369 -8.64 -31.75 5.53
C ASN A 369 -7.31 -32.49 5.38
N ARG A 370 -7.32 -33.63 4.68
CA ARG A 370 -6.10 -34.38 4.40
C ARG A 370 -5.10 -33.55 3.58
N LEU A 371 -5.57 -32.91 2.49
CA LEU A 371 -4.72 -32.04 1.67
C LEU A 371 -4.19 -30.82 2.45
N LEU A 372 -4.99 -30.27 3.36
CA LEU A 372 -4.59 -29.18 4.24
C LEU A 372 -3.46 -29.58 5.19
N ILE A 373 -3.56 -30.76 5.80
CA ILE A 373 -2.51 -31.29 6.68
C ILE A 373 -1.24 -31.56 5.87
N GLU A 374 -1.34 -32.25 4.73
CA GLU A 374 -0.19 -32.53 3.85
C GLU A 374 0.50 -31.23 3.39
N TYR A 375 -0.28 -30.21 3.02
CA TYR A 375 0.24 -28.90 2.65
C TYR A 375 0.98 -28.23 3.81
N LEU A 376 0.36 -28.21 5.00
CA LEU A 376 0.92 -27.54 6.17
C LEU A 376 2.19 -28.24 6.68
N GLU A 377 2.23 -29.57 6.65
CA GLU A 377 3.45 -30.35 6.94
C GLU A 377 4.60 -30.02 5.98
N GLY A 378 4.29 -29.75 4.71
CA GLY A 378 5.28 -29.28 3.73
C GLY A 378 5.80 -27.88 4.03
N VAL A 379 4.90 -26.93 4.34
CA VAL A 379 5.26 -25.54 4.63
C VAL A 379 6.03 -25.41 5.95
N ASN A 380 5.65 -26.18 6.98
CA ASN A 380 6.29 -26.14 8.30
C ASN A 380 7.76 -26.58 8.28
N ARG A 381 8.18 -27.35 7.27
CA ARG A 381 9.58 -27.75 7.08
C ARG A 381 10.48 -26.62 6.55
N ILE A 382 9.91 -25.47 6.20
CA ILE A 382 10.63 -24.30 5.68
C ILE A 382 10.56 -23.17 6.72
N PRO A 383 11.62 -22.96 7.51
CA PRO A 383 11.68 -21.86 8.47
C PRO A 383 11.42 -20.50 7.79
N ASP A 384 10.64 -19.64 8.45
CA ASP A 384 10.32 -18.28 8.00
C ASP A 384 9.73 -18.14 6.58
N SER A 385 9.08 -19.19 6.09
CA SER A 385 8.34 -19.13 4.82
C SER A 385 7.28 -18.03 4.85
N ILE A 386 7.36 -17.08 3.91
CA ILE A 386 6.34 -16.02 3.71
C ILE A 386 4.94 -16.64 3.58
N ILE A 387 4.84 -17.76 2.86
CA ILE A 387 3.58 -18.48 2.65
C ILE A 387 3.07 -19.09 3.97
N GLY A 388 3.96 -19.59 4.82
CA GLY A 388 3.62 -20.06 6.17
C GLY A 388 3.09 -18.94 7.06
N GLN A 389 3.72 -17.76 7.04
CA GLN A 389 3.22 -16.59 7.78
C GLN A 389 1.85 -16.14 7.26
N GLN A 390 1.65 -16.12 5.95
CA GLN A 390 0.35 -15.79 5.35
C GLN A 390 -0.73 -16.81 5.71
N PHE A 391 -0.39 -18.11 5.70
CA PHE A 391 -1.30 -19.16 6.17
C PHE A 391 -1.71 -18.95 7.63
N LEU A 392 -0.75 -18.65 8.51
CA LEU A 392 -1.05 -18.38 9.93
C LEU A 392 -2.02 -17.21 10.10
N ILE A 393 -1.83 -16.13 9.35
CA ILE A 393 -2.74 -14.98 9.38
C ILE A 393 -4.15 -15.42 8.98
N LEU A 394 -4.29 -16.19 7.90
CA LEU A 394 -5.59 -16.69 7.46
C LEU A 394 -6.23 -17.65 8.48
N PHE A 395 -5.45 -18.58 9.04
CA PHE A 395 -5.93 -19.58 9.98
C PHE A 395 -6.36 -18.95 11.30
N ARG A 396 -5.65 -17.92 11.78
CA ARG A 396 -5.99 -17.15 12.99
C ARG A 396 -7.32 -16.43 12.88
N ASN A 397 -7.74 -16.03 11.68
CA ASN A 397 -9.08 -15.46 11.48
C ASN A 397 -10.21 -16.44 11.83
N VAL A 398 -9.92 -17.75 11.80
CA VAL A 398 -10.86 -18.82 12.14
C VAL A 398 -10.56 -19.42 13.52
N ASN A 399 -9.29 -19.46 13.92
CA ASN A 399 -8.81 -20.00 15.19
C ASN A 399 -7.89 -18.97 15.89
N PRO A 400 -8.45 -17.97 16.59
CA PRO A 400 -7.68 -16.84 17.13
C PRO A 400 -6.56 -17.21 18.12
N LEU A 401 -6.69 -18.38 18.78
CA LEU A 401 -5.72 -18.89 19.75
C LEU A 401 -4.52 -19.60 19.10
N CYS A 402 -4.49 -19.76 17.78
CA CYS A 402 -3.39 -20.42 17.09
C CYS A 402 -2.15 -19.52 17.05
N LEU A 403 -1.07 -19.90 17.72
CA LEU A 403 0.14 -19.07 17.81
C LEU A 403 1.20 -19.47 16.78
N SER A 404 1.25 -20.73 16.36
CA SER A 404 2.27 -21.27 15.45
C SER A 404 1.71 -22.21 14.38
N LEU A 405 2.54 -22.60 13.40
CA LEU A 405 2.17 -23.60 12.38
C LEU A 405 2.00 -24.98 13.00
N ASP A 406 2.77 -25.29 14.05
CA ASP A 406 2.63 -26.52 14.83
C ASP A 406 1.29 -26.57 15.57
N ASP A 407 0.85 -25.44 16.15
CA ASP A 407 -0.48 -25.36 16.78
C ASP A 407 -1.58 -25.60 15.74
N ALA A 408 -1.44 -25.01 14.55
CA ALA A 408 -2.39 -25.21 13.46
C ALA A 408 -2.46 -26.69 13.05
N LEU A 409 -1.31 -27.36 12.90
CA LEU A 409 -1.24 -28.80 12.60
C LEU A 409 -1.93 -29.64 13.68
N SER A 410 -1.63 -29.38 14.95
CA SER A 410 -2.22 -30.09 16.09
C SER A 410 -3.75 -29.96 16.13
N ILE A 411 -4.26 -28.73 15.95
CA ILE A 411 -5.70 -28.45 15.89
C ILE A 411 -6.36 -29.22 14.73
N LEU A 412 -5.72 -29.24 13.55
CA LEU A 412 -6.24 -29.90 12.36
C LEU A 412 -6.25 -31.43 12.49
N LYS A 413 -5.20 -32.03 13.05
CA LYS A 413 -5.11 -33.49 13.27
C LYS A 413 -6.13 -33.97 14.31
N THR A 414 -6.29 -33.22 15.40
CA THR A 414 -7.29 -33.49 16.43
C THR A 414 -8.71 -33.44 15.86
N LYS A 415 -9.04 -32.40 15.08
CA LYS A 415 -10.38 -32.27 14.45
C LYS A 415 -10.65 -33.29 13.36
N SER A 416 -9.61 -33.77 12.67
CA SER A 416 -9.75 -34.73 11.57
C SER A 416 -9.79 -36.18 12.06
N GLY A 417 -9.61 -36.43 13.37
CA GLY A 417 -9.59 -37.77 13.95
C GLY A 417 -8.37 -38.60 13.52
N ILE A 418 -7.28 -37.96 13.09
CA ILE A 418 -6.07 -38.63 12.58
C ILE A 418 -5.12 -39.04 13.72
N ASP A 419 -5.33 -38.51 14.94
CA ASP A 419 -4.62 -38.91 16.16
C ASP A 419 -5.40 -39.95 17.01
N LYS A 420 -6.30 -40.73 16.40
CA LYS A 420 -6.96 -41.88 17.05
C LYS A 420 -6.72 -43.19 16.31
#